data_AF-A0A7Y5FXC8-F1
#
_entry.id   AF-A0A7Y5FXC8-F1
#
_cell.length_a   1.000
_cell.length_b   1.000
_cell.length_c   1.000
_cell.angle_alpha   90.00
_cell.angle_beta   90.00
_cell.angle_gamma   90.00
#
_symmetry.space_group_name_H-M   'P 1'
#
loop_
_entity.id
_entity.type
_entity.pdbx_description
1 polymer ?
#
loop_
_entity_poly.entity_id
_entity_poly.type
_entity_poly.pdbx_seq_one_letter_code
_entity_poly.pdbx_strand_id
1 'polypeptide(L)'
;MKISFEENYPDSDGIDYSAILSQIGDQHLEAIITSLLEELPHLWYDAYLQMTQRPTNVCRFMHGTFEYIFDDYGSLEAAGKAAYDRASESRLVAVLGRSNPIKRSRDDHRLRGWVGRTEESFGKEWDKGHFIAHSLGGAVDGIEANVFVQRRDLNRGWSARGKLFREMEKYCAQHPGTFCFNHPLYRDHSARPAFLEFGILKNTKELWVERFDNH
;
A
#
# COMPACT_ATOMS: atom_id res chain seq x y z
N MET A 1 24.50 -9.96 -17.62
CA MET A 1 24.42 -10.87 -16.46
C MET A 1 23.04 -10.69 -15.86
N LYS A 2 22.09 -11.58 -16.20
CA LYS A 2 20.73 -11.57 -15.65
C LYS A 2 20.84 -12.15 -14.24
N ILE A 3 20.49 -11.36 -13.23
CA ILE A 3 20.37 -11.88 -11.87
C ILE A 3 18.89 -12.20 -11.68
N SER A 4 18.57 -13.48 -11.77
CA SER A 4 17.27 -14.06 -11.36
C SER A 4 17.25 -14.14 -9.84
N PHE A 5 16.34 -13.42 -9.20
CA PHE A 5 16.01 -13.59 -7.80
C PHE A 5 14.63 -14.24 -7.70
N GLU A 6 14.59 -15.55 -7.81
CA GLU A 6 13.44 -16.35 -7.39
C GLU A 6 13.69 -16.78 -5.94
N GLU A 7 13.26 -15.95 -4.99
CA GLU A 7 12.85 -16.48 -3.70
C GLU A 7 11.38 -16.90 -3.87
N ASN A 8 11.17 -18.22 -4.03
CA ASN A 8 9.85 -18.83 -4.13
C ASN A 8 9.09 -18.68 -2.80
N TYR A 9 8.32 -17.61 -2.68
CA TYR A 9 7.20 -17.56 -1.74
C TYR A 9 6.00 -18.26 -2.40
N PRO A 10 5.18 -19.03 -1.66
CA PRO A 10 4.05 -19.74 -2.26
C PRO A 10 3.14 -18.74 -3.00
N ASP A 11 2.99 -18.96 -4.30
CA ASP A 11 2.26 -18.10 -5.26
C ASP A 11 0.74 -18.00 -5.00
N SER A 12 0.19 -18.66 -3.97
CA SER A 12 -1.26 -18.87 -3.84
C SER A 12 -2.05 -17.80 -3.10
N ASP A 13 -1.39 -16.89 -2.37
CA ASP A 13 -2.10 -15.94 -1.48
C ASP A 13 -2.17 -14.51 -2.07
N GLY A 14 -1.80 -14.33 -3.34
CA GLY A 14 -1.77 -13.04 -4.03
C GLY A 14 -2.82 -12.88 -5.11
N ILE A 15 -3.07 -11.62 -5.50
CA ILE A 15 -3.86 -11.31 -6.69
C ILE A 15 -3.02 -11.65 -7.93
N ASP A 16 -3.58 -12.41 -8.88
CA ASP A 16 -2.94 -12.65 -10.18
C ASP A 16 -3.13 -11.42 -11.11
N TYR A 17 -2.28 -10.42 -10.90
CA TYR A 17 -2.25 -9.21 -11.70
C TYR A 17 -1.98 -9.46 -13.19
N SER A 18 -1.30 -10.56 -13.53
CA SER A 18 -0.99 -10.92 -14.91
C SER A 18 -2.25 -11.41 -15.65
N ALA A 19 -3.07 -12.22 -14.97
CA ALA A 19 -4.36 -12.65 -15.48
C ALA A 19 -5.32 -11.48 -15.66
N ILE A 20 -5.38 -10.55 -14.69
CA ILE A 20 -6.21 -9.34 -14.79
C ILE A 20 -5.81 -8.50 -16.00
N LEU A 21 -4.51 -8.22 -16.18
CA LEU A 21 -4.04 -7.44 -17.32
C LEU A 21 -4.33 -8.15 -18.65
N SER A 22 -4.22 -9.48 -18.67
CA SER A 22 -4.55 -10.31 -19.84
C SER A 22 -6.05 -10.26 -20.18
N GLN A 23 -6.92 -10.22 -19.19
CA GLN A 23 -8.37 -10.10 -19.36
C GLN A 23 -8.78 -8.72 -19.89
N ILE A 24 -8.12 -7.66 -19.42
CA ILE A 24 -8.30 -6.29 -19.96
C ILE A 24 -7.89 -6.24 -21.44
N GLY A 25 -6.81 -6.94 -21.79
CA GLY A 25 -6.31 -7.06 -23.16
C GLY A 25 -5.53 -5.83 -23.64
N ASP A 26 -5.13 -5.83 -24.92
CA ASP A 26 -4.39 -4.71 -25.49
C ASP A 26 -5.33 -3.53 -25.81
N GLN A 27 -5.38 -2.57 -24.89
CA GLN A 27 -6.16 -1.35 -25.03
C GLN A 27 -5.26 -0.12 -24.98
N HIS A 28 -5.83 1.07 -25.23
CA HIS A 28 -5.13 2.32 -24.95
C HIS A 28 -4.79 2.42 -23.45
N LEU A 29 -3.63 3.00 -23.09
CA LEU A 29 -3.15 3.06 -21.71
C LEU A 29 -4.21 3.59 -20.73
N GLU A 30 -4.89 4.68 -21.10
CA GLU A 30 -5.96 5.25 -20.27
C GLU A 30 -7.14 4.31 -20.04
N ALA A 31 -7.48 3.47 -21.02
CA ALA A 31 -8.55 2.48 -20.85
C ALA A 31 -8.13 1.39 -19.87
N ILE A 32 -6.87 0.92 -19.95
CA ILE A 32 -6.29 -0.01 -18.98
C ILE A 32 -6.33 0.59 -17.57
N ILE A 33 -5.91 1.86 -17.41
CA ILE A 33 -5.95 2.53 -16.10
C ILE A 33 -7.37 2.61 -15.56
N THR A 34 -8.36 2.95 -16.40
CA THR A 34 -9.77 2.98 -15.98
C THR A 34 -10.24 1.61 -15.52
N SER A 35 -9.95 0.54 -16.27
CA SER A 35 -10.30 -0.82 -15.86
C SER A 35 -9.62 -1.24 -14.56
N LEU A 36 -8.34 -0.90 -14.36
CA LEU A 36 -7.64 -1.22 -13.11
C LEU A 36 -8.21 -0.44 -11.90
N LEU A 37 -8.60 0.83 -12.10
CA LEU A 37 -9.24 1.64 -11.05
C LEU A 37 -10.62 1.10 -10.65
N GLU A 38 -11.32 0.43 -11.58
CA GLU A 38 -12.63 -0.17 -11.35
C GLU A 38 -12.51 -1.56 -10.70
N GLU A 39 -11.70 -2.45 -11.28
CA GLU A 39 -11.65 -3.87 -10.91
C GLU A 39 -10.86 -4.15 -9.62
N LEU A 40 -9.67 -3.54 -9.47
CA LEU A 40 -8.77 -3.87 -8.35
C LEU A 40 -9.39 -3.65 -6.96
N PRO A 41 -10.15 -2.56 -6.70
CA PRO A 41 -10.83 -2.38 -5.43
C PRO A 41 -11.74 -3.54 -5.02
N HIS A 42 -12.43 -4.17 -5.98
CA HIS A 42 -13.31 -5.31 -5.70
C HIS A 42 -12.50 -6.57 -5.35
N LEU A 43 -11.47 -6.85 -6.13
CA LEU A 43 -10.60 -8.01 -5.92
C LEU A 43 -9.84 -7.93 -4.60
N TRP A 44 -9.33 -6.75 -4.24
CA TRP A 44 -8.66 -6.54 -2.95
C TRP A 44 -9.62 -6.61 -1.78
N TYR A 45 -10.86 -6.13 -1.93
CA TYR A 45 -11.87 -6.26 -0.89
C TYR A 45 -12.18 -7.73 -0.60
N ASP A 46 -12.40 -8.54 -1.64
CA ASP A 46 -12.70 -9.97 -1.49
C ASP A 46 -11.51 -10.72 -0.87
N ALA A 47 -10.29 -10.46 -1.34
CA ALA A 47 -9.07 -11.02 -0.74
C ALA A 47 -8.91 -10.60 0.72
N TYR A 48 -9.22 -9.34 1.04
CA TYR A 48 -9.13 -8.81 2.39
C TYR A 48 -10.10 -9.49 3.35
N LEU A 49 -11.33 -9.76 2.93
CA LEU A 49 -12.31 -10.50 3.73
C LEU A 49 -11.88 -11.94 3.99
N GLN A 50 -11.25 -12.61 3.02
CA GLN A 50 -10.73 -13.97 3.21
C GLN A 50 -9.55 -13.99 4.19
N MET A 51 -8.69 -12.98 4.13
CA MET A 51 -7.54 -12.80 5.01
C MET A 51 -7.93 -12.38 6.43
N THR A 52 -9.05 -11.67 6.58
CA THR A 52 -9.45 -10.98 7.82
C THR A 52 -10.66 -11.66 8.45
N GLN A 53 -10.44 -12.54 9.41
CA GLN A 53 -11.51 -13.26 10.12
C GLN A 53 -12.10 -12.44 11.30
N ARG A 54 -12.41 -11.16 11.06
CA ARG A 54 -13.07 -10.26 12.03
C ARG A 54 -14.15 -9.43 11.33
N PRO A 55 -15.12 -8.85 12.07
CA PRO A 55 -16.01 -7.84 11.52
C PRO A 55 -15.22 -6.67 10.92
N THR A 56 -15.62 -6.23 9.72
CA THR A 56 -14.96 -5.15 8.98
C THR A 56 -15.91 -4.00 8.71
N ASN A 57 -15.37 -2.78 8.67
CA ASN A 57 -16.07 -1.57 8.25
C ASN A 57 -15.23 -0.87 7.19
N VAL A 58 -15.23 -1.45 5.98
CA VAL A 58 -14.41 -0.96 4.88
C VAL A 58 -15.08 0.25 4.23
N CYS A 59 -14.36 1.38 4.23
CA CYS A 59 -14.76 2.62 3.59
C CYS A 59 -13.79 2.98 2.47
N ARG A 60 -14.27 3.76 1.50
CA ARG A 60 -13.50 4.28 0.37
C ARG A 60 -13.54 5.80 0.40
N PHE A 61 -12.40 6.45 0.22
CA PHE A 61 -12.36 7.91 0.15
C PHE A 61 -11.21 8.40 -0.73
N MET A 62 -11.44 9.53 -1.38
CA MET A 62 -10.46 10.17 -2.26
C MET A 62 -9.61 11.17 -1.51
N HIS A 63 -8.32 11.20 -1.82
CA HIS A 63 -7.45 12.30 -1.44
C HIS A 63 -6.36 12.56 -2.45
N GLY A 64 -6.34 13.78 -2.97
CA GLY A 64 -5.56 14.09 -4.16
C GLY A 64 -6.00 13.20 -5.32
N THR A 65 -5.05 12.50 -5.91
CA THR A 65 -5.25 11.62 -7.07
C THR A 65 -5.34 10.14 -6.68
N PHE A 66 -5.46 9.83 -5.39
CA PHE A 66 -5.49 8.48 -4.84
C PHE A 66 -6.82 8.19 -4.15
N GLU A 67 -7.33 6.99 -4.36
CA GLU A 67 -8.40 6.39 -3.58
C GLU A 67 -7.78 5.50 -2.50
N TYR A 68 -8.22 5.71 -1.26
CA TYR A 68 -7.86 4.88 -0.11
C TYR A 68 -9.05 3.99 0.23
N ILE A 69 -8.78 2.70 0.42
CA ILE A 69 -9.72 1.69 0.89
C ILE A 69 -9.25 1.30 2.29
N PHE A 70 -10.07 1.56 3.31
CA PHE A 70 -9.64 1.51 4.70
C PHE A 70 -10.67 0.77 5.56
N ASP A 71 -10.21 -0.16 6.38
CA ASP A 71 -11.04 -0.87 7.35
C ASP A 71 -11.04 -0.11 8.68
N ASP A 72 -12.12 0.63 8.94
CA ASP A 72 -12.29 1.43 10.15
C ASP A 72 -12.90 0.61 11.29
N TYR A 73 -12.09 -0.31 11.81
CA TYR A 73 -12.42 -1.17 12.94
C TYR A 73 -12.77 -0.38 14.21
N GLY A 74 -12.08 0.72 14.48
CA GLY A 74 -12.33 1.58 15.64
C GLY A 74 -13.78 2.10 15.71
N SER A 75 -14.39 2.44 14.56
CA SER A 75 -15.80 2.82 14.51
C SER A 75 -16.75 1.67 14.84
N LEU A 76 -16.38 0.41 14.57
CA LEU A 76 -17.17 -0.75 14.99
C LEU A 76 -17.11 -0.96 16.50
N GLU A 77 -15.93 -0.83 17.10
CA GLU A 77 -15.76 -0.91 18.56
C GLU A 77 -16.56 0.20 19.25
N ALA A 78 -16.42 1.45 18.77
CA ALA A 78 -17.13 2.61 19.33
C ALA A 78 -18.67 2.47 19.22
N ALA A 79 -19.15 1.81 18.17
CA ALA A 79 -20.57 1.52 17.97
C ALA A 79 -21.07 0.26 18.71
N GLY A 80 -20.21 -0.44 19.44
CA GLY A 80 -20.54 -1.71 20.10
C GLY A 80 -20.85 -2.86 19.13
N LYS A 81 -20.40 -2.76 17.87
CA LYS A 81 -20.59 -3.76 16.81
C LYS A 81 -19.43 -4.75 16.69
N ALA A 82 -18.31 -4.47 17.36
CA ALA A 82 -17.20 -5.37 17.54
C ALA A 82 -16.78 -5.39 19.02
N ALA A 83 -16.26 -6.53 19.49
CA ALA A 83 -15.69 -6.61 20.82
C ALA A 83 -14.36 -5.84 20.87
N TYR A 84 -14.08 -5.20 22.01
CA TYR A 84 -12.77 -4.58 22.19
C TYR A 84 -11.67 -5.64 22.11
N ASP A 85 -10.72 -5.45 21.20
CA ASP A 85 -9.55 -6.30 21.05
C ASP A 85 -8.31 -5.45 20.85
N ARG A 86 -7.37 -5.53 21.81
CA ARG A 86 -6.13 -4.76 21.79
C ARG A 86 -5.25 -5.09 20.58
N ALA A 87 -5.38 -6.27 19.98
CA ALA A 87 -4.62 -6.65 18.79
C ALA A 87 -5.26 -6.16 17.49
N SER A 88 -6.52 -5.72 17.53
CA SER A 88 -7.28 -5.33 16.34
C SER A 88 -7.18 -3.82 16.11
N GLU A 89 -6.59 -3.44 14.98
CA GLU A 89 -6.40 -2.03 14.61
C GLU A 89 -7.15 -1.69 13.31
N SER A 90 -7.59 -0.44 13.16
CA SER A 90 -8.02 0.08 11.87
C SER A 90 -6.83 0.13 10.92
N ARG A 91 -7.01 -0.30 9.66
CA ARG A 91 -5.89 -0.51 8.73
C ARG A 91 -6.25 -0.30 7.28
N LEU A 92 -5.25 0.01 6.47
CA LEU A 92 -5.43 0.14 5.03
C LEU A 92 -5.69 -1.23 4.40
N VAL A 93 -6.71 -1.33 3.56
CA VAL A 93 -6.96 -2.48 2.69
C VAL A 93 -6.13 -2.33 1.41
N ALA A 94 -6.23 -1.18 0.75
CA ALA A 94 -5.41 -0.83 -0.40
C ALA A 94 -5.45 0.68 -0.67
N VAL A 95 -4.50 1.15 -1.48
CA VAL A 95 -4.52 2.50 -2.05
C VAL A 95 -4.10 2.43 -3.51
N LEU A 96 -4.79 3.15 -4.39
CA LEU A 96 -4.51 3.19 -5.81
C LEU A 96 -4.81 4.55 -6.41
N GLY A 97 -4.13 4.91 -7.49
CA GLY A 97 -4.34 6.19 -8.14
C GLY A 97 -3.24 6.56 -9.12
N ARG A 98 -3.18 7.83 -9.48
CA ARG A 98 -2.12 8.37 -10.35
C ARG A 98 -1.12 9.16 -9.52
N SER A 99 0.17 8.93 -9.72
CA SER A 99 1.22 9.69 -9.05
C SER A 99 1.18 11.16 -9.47
N ASN A 100 1.18 12.06 -8.50
CA ASN A 100 1.18 13.50 -8.72
C ASN A 100 2.19 14.17 -7.76
N PRO A 101 3.50 14.15 -8.09
CA PRO A 101 4.55 14.66 -7.21
C PRO A 101 4.29 16.08 -6.73
N ILE A 102 4.17 16.26 -5.40
CA ILE A 102 3.92 17.55 -4.78
C ILE A 102 5.25 18.27 -4.51
N LYS A 103 5.38 19.53 -4.95
CA LYS A 103 6.59 20.37 -4.73
C LYS A 103 6.70 21.00 -3.33
N ARG A 104 5.77 20.69 -2.42
CA ARG A 104 5.74 21.25 -1.05
C ARG A 104 6.75 20.55 -0.14
N SER A 105 7.24 21.22 0.91
CA SER A 105 8.09 20.57 1.91
C SER A 105 7.31 19.52 2.70
N ARG A 106 8.01 18.46 3.08
CA ARG A 106 7.50 17.36 3.90
C ARG A 106 7.15 17.86 5.31
N ASP A 107 5.93 17.59 5.79
CA ASP A 107 5.48 17.99 7.13
C ASP A 107 5.82 16.92 8.19
N ASP A 108 7.12 16.69 8.42
CA ASP A 108 7.66 15.68 9.35
C ASP A 108 7.26 15.90 10.83
N HIS A 109 6.78 17.09 11.18
CA HIS A 109 6.48 17.46 12.57
C HIS A 109 5.33 16.64 13.17
N ARG A 110 4.30 16.28 12.39
CA ARG A 110 3.05 15.69 12.89
C ARG A 110 3.11 14.17 13.06
N LEU A 111 3.97 13.46 12.33
CA LEU A 111 4.22 12.03 12.52
C LEU A 111 4.68 11.70 13.95
N ARG A 112 5.27 12.67 14.67
CA ARG A 112 5.62 12.54 16.10
C ARG A 112 4.39 12.37 17.02
N GLY A 113 3.21 12.83 16.62
CA GLY A 113 1.98 12.81 17.42
C GLY A 113 1.18 11.51 17.35
N TRP A 114 1.25 10.76 16.24
CA TRP A 114 0.41 9.57 16.03
C TRP A 114 0.77 8.40 16.96
N VAL A 115 2.07 8.20 17.26
CA VAL A 115 2.55 7.13 18.16
C VAL A 115 3.86 7.52 18.87
N GLY A 116 4.14 8.81 19.10
CA GLY A 116 5.43 9.22 19.70
C GLY A 116 6.64 8.90 18.80
N ARG A 117 7.83 8.74 19.40
CA ARG A 117 9.07 8.39 18.66
C ARG A 117 9.00 6.93 18.22
N THR A 118 9.18 6.68 16.93
CA THR A 118 9.08 5.33 16.34
C THR A 118 9.96 4.29 17.04
N GLU A 119 11.17 4.67 17.45
CA GLU A 119 12.11 3.75 18.12
C GLU A 119 11.64 3.34 19.53
N GLU A 120 10.91 4.22 20.21
CA GLU A 120 10.35 3.96 21.53
C GLU A 120 9.10 3.07 21.43
N SER A 121 8.31 3.21 20.37
CA SER A 121 7.04 2.48 20.20
C SER A 121 7.18 1.17 19.45
N PHE A 122 8.13 1.06 18.51
CA PHE A 122 8.26 -0.10 17.61
C PHE A 122 9.68 -0.71 17.59
N GLY A 123 10.69 0.02 18.07
CA GLY A 123 12.09 -0.40 18.01
C GLY A 123 12.90 0.21 16.86
N LYS A 124 14.23 0.02 16.89
CA LYS A 124 15.17 0.68 15.96
C LYS A 124 15.21 0.08 14.55
N GLU A 125 14.55 -1.05 14.36
CA GLU A 125 14.47 -1.74 13.06
C GLU A 125 13.27 -1.26 12.23
N TRP A 126 12.48 -0.34 12.78
CA TRP A 126 11.21 0.11 12.20
C TRP A 126 11.20 1.62 11.96
N ASP A 127 10.49 1.99 10.90
CA ASP A 127 10.18 3.36 10.53
C ASP A 127 8.65 3.52 10.38
N LYS A 128 8.20 4.79 10.35
CA LYS A 128 6.86 5.15 9.88
C LYS A 128 6.93 5.29 8.35
N GLY A 129 6.57 4.22 7.67
CA GLY A 129 6.47 4.15 6.22
C GLY A 129 5.24 4.89 5.71
N HIS A 130 5.19 5.10 4.40
CA HIS A 130 4.02 5.64 3.72
C HIS A 130 3.62 4.68 2.61
N PHE A 131 2.33 4.35 2.49
CA PHE A 131 1.86 3.53 1.38
C PHE A 131 2.04 4.28 0.06
N ILE A 132 1.61 5.54 0.00
CA ILE A 132 1.98 6.47 -1.06
C ILE A 132 3.01 7.45 -0.51
N ALA A 133 4.24 7.38 -1.01
CA ALA A 133 5.27 8.34 -0.62
C ALA A 133 4.90 9.78 -1.01
N HIS A 134 5.40 10.72 -0.22
CA HIS A 134 5.25 12.15 -0.48
C HIS A 134 5.73 12.55 -1.89
N SER A 135 6.79 11.92 -2.39
CA SER A 135 7.30 12.14 -3.76
C SER A 135 6.34 11.71 -4.86
N LEU A 136 5.32 10.90 -4.54
CA LEU A 136 4.28 10.45 -5.47
C LEU A 136 3.00 11.28 -5.32
N GLY A 137 2.94 12.21 -4.37
CA GLY A 137 1.74 12.97 -4.03
C GLY A 137 0.95 12.42 -2.85
N GLY A 138 1.52 11.45 -2.12
CA GLY A 138 0.96 10.99 -0.86
C GLY A 138 1.02 12.07 0.21
N ALA A 139 -0.07 12.24 0.95
CA ALA A 139 -0.13 13.16 2.07
C ALA A 139 -0.16 12.39 3.39
N VAL A 140 0.28 13.07 4.45
CA VAL A 140 0.04 12.67 5.84
C VAL A 140 -0.95 13.62 6.50
N ASP A 141 -1.00 14.88 6.06
CA ASP A 141 -1.92 15.88 6.62
C ASP A 141 -3.37 15.50 6.31
N GLY A 142 -4.13 15.17 7.37
CA GLY A 142 -5.51 14.71 7.27
C GLY A 142 -5.70 13.26 6.83
N ILE A 143 -4.63 12.48 6.63
CA ILE A 143 -4.69 11.05 6.28
C ILE A 143 -3.62 10.24 7.01
N GLU A 144 -3.92 9.86 8.25
CA GLU A 144 -3.15 8.85 8.98
C GLU A 144 -3.23 7.47 8.31
N ALA A 145 -4.28 7.20 7.51
CA ALA A 145 -4.46 5.94 6.78
C ALA A 145 -3.33 5.63 5.77
N ASN A 146 -2.51 6.63 5.41
CA ASN A 146 -1.38 6.45 4.50
C ASN A 146 -0.10 6.01 5.23
N VAL A 147 -0.09 5.92 6.55
CA VAL A 147 1.09 5.63 7.36
C VAL A 147 1.02 4.21 7.92
N PHE A 148 2.14 3.49 7.91
CA PHE A 148 2.23 2.16 8.49
C PHE A 148 3.60 1.89 9.12
N VAL A 149 3.68 0.83 9.92
CA VAL A 149 4.94 0.34 10.48
C VAL A 149 5.68 -0.43 9.39
N GLN A 150 6.83 0.11 8.97
CA GLN A 150 7.63 -0.46 7.88
C GLN A 150 9.03 -0.80 8.36
N ARG A 151 9.58 -1.93 7.90
CA ARG A 151 10.99 -2.26 8.11
C ARG A 151 11.89 -1.14 7.62
N ARG A 152 12.84 -0.74 8.46
CA ARG A 152 13.73 0.40 8.22
C ARG A 152 14.65 0.19 7.02
N ASP A 153 15.18 -1.02 6.85
CA ASP A 153 16.08 -1.35 5.74
C ASP A 153 15.36 -1.32 4.38
N LEU A 154 14.09 -1.73 4.34
CA LEU A 154 13.19 -1.61 3.20
C LEU A 154 12.87 -0.14 2.90
N ASN A 155 12.29 0.58 3.89
CA ASN A 155 11.84 1.97 3.74
C ASN A 155 12.97 2.92 3.29
N ARG A 156 14.18 2.74 3.85
CA ARG A 156 15.33 3.60 3.55
C ARG A 156 16.13 3.16 2.33
N GLY A 157 15.76 2.05 1.69
CA GLY A 157 16.47 1.53 0.53
C GLY A 157 17.86 0.98 0.84
N TRP A 158 18.06 0.44 2.04
CA TRP A 158 19.36 -0.10 2.47
C TRP A 158 19.55 -1.56 2.05
N SER A 159 18.48 -2.35 2.05
CA SER A 159 18.48 -3.72 1.53
C SER A 159 18.35 -3.75 0.00
N ALA A 160 18.63 -4.90 -0.62
CA ALA A 160 18.44 -5.06 -2.07
C ALA A 160 16.97 -4.84 -2.48
N ARG A 161 16.03 -5.43 -1.72
CA ARG A 161 14.59 -5.20 -1.90
C ARG A 161 14.20 -3.75 -1.59
N GLY A 162 14.82 -3.10 -0.60
CA GLY A 162 14.62 -1.67 -0.34
C GLY A 162 15.04 -0.79 -1.52
N LYS A 163 16.17 -1.08 -2.17
CA LYS A 163 16.61 -0.33 -3.35
C LYS A 163 15.60 -0.43 -4.48
N LEU A 164 15.05 -1.63 -4.71
CA LEU A 164 13.98 -1.87 -5.67
C LEU A 164 12.70 -1.09 -5.32
N PHE A 165 12.28 -1.13 -4.05
CA PHE A 165 11.14 -0.34 -3.56
C PHE A 165 11.33 1.15 -3.86
N ARG A 166 12.51 1.71 -3.55
CA ARG A 166 12.86 3.10 -3.84
C ARG A 166 12.95 3.40 -5.35
N GLU A 167 13.33 2.42 -6.16
CA GLU A 167 13.39 2.54 -7.63
C GLU A 167 11.97 2.65 -8.22
N MET A 168 11.04 1.83 -7.74
CA MET A 168 9.63 1.91 -8.11
C MET A 168 9.04 3.29 -7.75
N GLU A 169 9.26 3.78 -6.53
CA GLU A 169 8.82 5.13 -6.13
C GLU A 169 9.46 6.23 -6.99
N LYS A 170 10.74 6.08 -7.32
CA LYS A 170 11.47 7.01 -8.17
C LYS A 170 10.88 7.02 -9.59
N TYR A 171 10.47 5.87 -10.13
CA TYR A 171 9.81 5.79 -11.42
C TYR A 171 8.55 6.67 -11.44
N CYS A 172 7.66 6.52 -10.46
CA CYS A 172 6.46 7.34 -10.36
C CYS A 172 6.77 8.84 -10.18
N ALA A 173 7.79 9.18 -9.39
CA ALA A 173 8.20 10.57 -9.21
C ALA A 173 8.75 11.21 -10.50
N GLN A 174 9.42 10.42 -11.35
CA GLN A 174 9.98 10.88 -12.62
C GLN A 174 8.97 10.90 -13.76
N HIS A 175 7.87 10.15 -13.63
CA HIS A 175 6.79 10.04 -14.62
C HIS A 175 5.44 10.41 -13.98
N PRO A 176 5.16 11.70 -13.72
CA PRO A 176 3.86 12.13 -13.20
C PRO A 176 2.69 11.61 -14.04
N GLY A 177 1.57 11.30 -13.41
CA GLY A 177 0.40 10.67 -14.03
C GLY A 177 0.44 9.14 -14.07
N THR A 178 1.56 8.51 -13.69
CA THR A 178 1.71 7.05 -13.65
C THR A 178 0.70 6.42 -12.70
N PHE A 179 -0.06 5.43 -13.17
CA PHE A 179 -0.92 4.63 -12.30
C PHE A 179 -0.05 3.76 -11.37
N CYS A 180 -0.35 3.80 -10.09
CA CYS A 180 0.32 3.00 -9.08
C CYS A 180 -0.60 2.66 -7.90
N PHE A 181 -0.26 1.60 -7.18
CA PHE A 181 -1.03 1.15 -6.01
C PHE A 181 -0.15 0.50 -4.95
N ASN A 182 -0.62 0.49 -3.71
CA ASN A 182 -0.10 -0.36 -2.65
C ASN A 182 -1.23 -1.22 -2.07
N HIS A 183 -0.99 -2.52 -2.00
CA HIS A 183 -1.90 -3.53 -1.46
C HIS A 183 -1.20 -4.28 -0.30
N PRO A 184 -1.41 -3.87 0.95
CA PRO A 184 -0.86 -4.56 2.12
C PRO A 184 -1.53 -5.92 2.36
N LEU A 185 -0.71 -6.92 2.72
CA LEU A 185 -1.14 -8.25 3.13
C LEU A 185 -0.81 -8.44 4.62
N TYR A 186 -1.78 -8.91 5.39
CA TYR A 186 -1.71 -9.07 6.84
C TYR A 186 -1.77 -10.55 7.22
N ARG A 187 -1.07 -10.90 8.31
CA ARG A 187 -1.12 -12.25 8.92
C ARG A 187 -1.78 -12.25 10.30
N ASP A 188 -2.06 -11.08 10.84
CA ASP A 188 -2.69 -10.87 12.14
C ASP A 188 -3.74 -9.75 12.03
N HIS A 189 -4.27 -9.27 13.16
CA HIS A 189 -5.31 -8.23 13.21
C HIS A 189 -4.73 -6.80 13.37
N SER A 190 -3.40 -6.67 13.39
CA SER A 190 -2.75 -5.37 13.52
C SER A 190 -2.80 -4.57 12.21
N ALA A 191 -2.44 -3.30 12.29
CA ALA A 191 -2.23 -2.42 11.15
C ALA A 191 -0.83 -2.56 10.54
N ARG A 192 0.01 -3.48 11.03
CA ARG A 192 1.32 -3.77 10.44
C ARG A 192 1.18 -4.87 9.39
N PRO A 193 1.36 -4.57 8.09
CA PRO A 193 1.35 -5.61 7.07
C PRO A 193 2.53 -6.56 7.24
N ALA A 194 2.31 -7.83 6.94
CA ALA A 194 3.33 -8.85 6.76
C ALA A 194 4.06 -8.67 5.42
N PHE A 195 3.32 -8.29 4.38
CA PHE A 195 3.87 -7.98 3.06
C PHE A 195 3.20 -6.76 2.44
N LEU A 196 3.88 -6.17 1.48
CA LEU A 196 3.35 -5.07 0.68
C LEU A 196 3.50 -5.38 -0.80
N GLU A 197 2.39 -5.42 -1.52
CA GLU A 197 2.40 -5.46 -2.99
C GLU A 197 2.37 -4.03 -3.52
N PHE A 198 3.42 -3.62 -4.22
CA PHE A 198 3.51 -2.33 -4.88
C PHE A 198 3.44 -2.56 -6.39
N GLY A 199 2.45 -1.96 -7.06
CA GLY A 199 2.31 -2.05 -8.50
C GLY A 199 2.38 -0.71 -9.21
N ILE A 200 2.95 -0.73 -10.42
CA ILE A 200 3.10 0.42 -11.31
C ILE A 200 2.75 0.01 -12.74
N LEU A 201 1.81 0.72 -13.37
CA LEU A 201 1.58 0.57 -14.81
C LEU A 201 2.50 1.52 -15.58
N LYS A 202 3.50 0.96 -16.26
CA LYS A 202 4.45 1.72 -17.07
C LYS A 202 3.79 2.22 -18.36
N ASN A 203 4.41 3.21 -19.00
CA ASN A 203 3.95 3.73 -20.30
C ASN A 203 4.00 2.67 -21.42
N THR A 204 4.77 1.60 -21.22
CA THR A 204 4.83 0.41 -22.08
C THR A 204 3.64 -0.53 -21.92
N LYS A 205 2.66 -0.19 -21.07
CA LYS A 205 1.51 -1.03 -20.64
C LYS A 205 1.91 -2.25 -19.82
N GLU A 206 3.17 -2.34 -19.40
CA GLU A 206 3.65 -3.35 -18.46
C GLU A 206 3.18 -2.98 -17.05
N LEU A 207 2.46 -3.88 -16.38
CA LEU A 207 2.12 -3.77 -14.97
C LEU A 207 3.26 -4.41 -14.14
N TRP A 208 4.16 -3.57 -13.63
CA TRP A 208 5.27 -3.98 -12.79
C TRP A 208 4.80 -4.07 -11.33
N VAL A 209 4.66 -5.28 -10.82
CA VAL A 209 4.25 -5.55 -9.43
C VAL A 209 5.36 -6.29 -8.70
N GLU A 210 5.66 -5.84 -7.48
CA GLU A 210 6.62 -6.47 -6.59
C GLU A 210 6.00 -6.66 -5.21
N ARG A 211 6.27 -7.82 -4.60
CA ARG A 211 5.92 -8.11 -3.20
C ARG A 211 7.12 -7.87 -2.29
N PHE A 212 6.95 -7.08 -1.25
CA PHE A 212 7.99 -6.74 -0.28
C PHE A 212 7.66 -7.33 1.09
N ASP A 213 8.62 -8.07 1.65
CA ASP A 213 8.54 -8.57 3.03
C ASP A 213 8.65 -7.41 4.03
N ASN A 214 7.79 -7.44 5.03
CA ASN A 214 7.75 -6.48 6.13
C ASN A 214 7.78 -7.17 7.53
N HIS A 215 8.30 -8.40 7.59
CA HIS A 215 8.51 -9.19 8.81
C HIS A 215 9.77 -8.81 9.59
#